data_AF-A0A1Y5K5C3-F1
#
_entry.id   AF-A0A1Y5K5C3-F1
#
_cell.length_a   1.000
_cell.length_b   1.000
_cell.length_c   1.000
_cell.angle_alpha   90.00
_cell.angle_beta   90.00
_cell.angle_gamma   90.00
#
_symmetry.space_group_name_H-M   'P 1'
#
loop_
_entity.id
_entity.type
_entity.pdbx_description
1 polymer ?
#
loop_
_entity_poly.entity_id
_entity_poly.type
_entity_poly.pdbx_seq_one_letter_code
_entity_poly.pdbx_strand_id
1 'polypeptide(L)'
;MSNFDKYVAEYINSFEANVKTYEAFKKDYLVYVDNKHTDVLYSNLRPEKFLVDCETFTVAPNNKNIGEVLTRYLSVPLQFVLYDHLFKDLEALFEKGFKVERSDSYRLVLVRPDTLFEGLEDTIKSLYEEYKAKTTLAQREEYMHVDKITAYVEQEEEKARLQAIESRRTALLNTAEKLTKDLDKEQRVIDYLTDIESTTTSDLREALELSKQDLSDAKLGDILKLHNFEKKRSNSGNVWKRSNL
;
A
#
# COMPACT_ATOMS: atom_id res chain seq x y z
N MET A 1 1.30 8.27 -24.62
CA MET A 1 1.61 7.06 -23.84
C MET A 1 0.31 6.62 -23.21
N SER A 2 -0.12 5.37 -23.42
CA SER A 2 -1.39 4.89 -22.84
C SER A 2 -1.24 4.67 -21.32
N ASN A 3 -2.35 4.67 -20.56
CA ASN A 3 -2.32 4.34 -19.13
C ASN A 3 -1.76 2.94 -18.88
N PHE A 4 -2.06 2.01 -19.78
CA PHE A 4 -1.48 0.68 -19.80
C PHE A 4 0.07 0.72 -19.85
N ASP A 5 0.64 1.44 -20.83
CA ASP A 5 2.11 1.55 -20.97
C ASP A 5 2.77 2.16 -19.72
N LYS A 6 2.08 3.12 -19.08
CA LYS A 6 2.54 3.75 -17.84
C LYS A 6 2.60 2.74 -16.70
N TYR A 7 1.52 2.00 -16.45
CA TYR A 7 1.46 1.06 -15.33
C TYR A 7 2.37 -0.15 -15.53
N VAL A 8 2.52 -0.63 -16.76
CA VAL A 8 3.52 -1.66 -17.08
C VAL A 8 4.94 -1.16 -16.77
N ALA A 9 5.27 0.09 -17.15
CA ALA A 9 6.58 0.66 -16.83
C ALA A 9 6.81 0.82 -15.32
N GLU A 10 5.81 1.28 -14.57
CA GLU A 10 5.88 1.39 -13.10
C GLU A 10 6.06 0.02 -12.42
N TYR A 11 5.34 -1.01 -12.90
CA TYR A 11 5.50 -2.38 -12.42
C TYR A 11 6.91 -2.90 -12.68
N ILE A 12 7.43 -2.75 -13.90
CA ILE A 12 8.78 -3.18 -14.26
C ILE A 12 9.84 -2.47 -13.41
N ASN A 13 9.71 -1.16 -13.23
CA ASN A 13 10.69 -0.34 -12.51
C ASN A 13 10.67 -0.56 -10.99
N SER A 14 9.60 -1.12 -10.44
CA SER A 14 9.51 -1.46 -9.01
C SER A 14 10.05 -2.85 -8.68
N PHE A 15 10.54 -3.61 -9.66
CA PHE A 15 11.16 -4.91 -9.40
C PHE A 15 12.45 -4.76 -8.58
N GLU A 16 12.41 -5.27 -7.35
CA GLU A 16 13.57 -5.43 -6.49
C GLU A 16 13.66 -6.90 -6.07
N ALA A 17 14.78 -7.55 -6.41
CA ALA A 17 14.99 -8.93 -6.03
C ALA A 17 15.23 -9.05 -4.52
N ASN A 18 14.46 -9.91 -3.87
CA ASN A 18 14.65 -10.24 -2.47
C ASN A 18 15.79 -11.27 -2.33
N VAL A 19 17.01 -10.76 -2.22
CA VAL A 19 18.23 -11.56 -2.07
C VAL A 19 18.75 -11.43 -0.64
N LYS A 20 19.04 -12.57 -0.01
CA LYS A 20 19.74 -12.62 1.29
C LYS A 20 21.01 -11.77 1.25
N THR A 21 21.31 -11.06 2.33
CA THR A 21 22.59 -10.36 2.49
C THR A 21 23.76 -11.35 2.44
N TYR A 22 24.95 -10.89 2.02
CA TYR A 22 26.17 -11.70 2.00
C TYR A 22 26.45 -12.37 3.35
N GLU A 23 26.33 -11.64 4.47
CA GLU A 23 26.59 -12.20 5.81
C GLU A 23 25.63 -13.33 6.18
N ALA A 24 24.34 -13.18 5.88
CA ALA A 24 23.35 -14.23 6.09
C ALA A 24 23.64 -15.46 5.20
N PHE A 25 23.99 -15.24 3.93
CA PHE A 25 24.36 -16.32 3.01
C PHE A 25 25.62 -17.06 3.49
N LYS A 26 26.67 -16.32 3.87
CA LYS A 26 27.93 -16.88 4.40
C LYS A 26 27.67 -17.73 5.64
N LYS A 27 26.86 -17.22 6.57
CA LYS A 27 26.49 -17.96 7.79
C LYS A 27 25.76 -19.26 7.45
N ASP A 28 24.72 -19.20 6.62
CA ASP A 28 23.95 -20.38 6.21
C ASP A 28 24.85 -21.40 5.49
N TYR A 29 25.75 -20.92 4.64
CA TYR A 29 26.67 -21.76 3.88
C TYR A 29 27.70 -22.44 4.79
N LEU A 30 28.28 -21.74 5.76
CA LEU A 30 29.21 -22.33 6.73
C LEU A 30 28.50 -23.38 7.59
N VAL A 31 27.28 -23.11 8.06
CA VAL A 31 26.47 -24.11 8.78
C VAL A 31 26.18 -25.32 7.90
N TYR A 32 25.91 -25.13 6.60
CA TYR A 32 25.74 -26.23 5.67
C TYR A 32 27.02 -27.06 5.51
N VAL A 33 28.17 -26.40 5.33
CA VAL A 33 29.49 -27.03 5.23
C VAL A 33 29.83 -27.84 6.49
N ASP A 34 29.53 -27.28 7.66
CA ASP A 34 29.78 -27.90 8.97
C ASP A 34 28.85 -29.09 9.24
N ASN A 35 27.66 -29.15 8.64
CA ASN A 35 26.73 -30.27 8.86
C ASN A 35 26.75 -31.31 7.73
N LYS A 36 27.29 -30.95 6.56
CA LYS A 36 27.27 -31.82 5.40
C LYS A 36 28.41 -32.84 5.45
N HIS A 37 28.03 -34.07 5.16
CA HIS A 37 28.92 -35.22 5.05
C HIS A 37 28.96 -35.68 3.59
N THR A 38 30.14 -36.04 3.12
CA THR A 38 30.32 -36.67 1.81
C THR A 38 30.63 -38.14 2.03
N ASP A 39 29.79 -39.04 1.52
CA ASP A 39 29.98 -40.48 1.71
C ASP A 39 31.03 -41.04 0.73
N VAL A 40 32.00 -41.78 1.25
CA VAL A 40 33.03 -42.50 0.47
C VAL A 40 32.98 -43.97 0.84
N LEU A 41 32.72 -44.83 -0.14
CA LEU A 41 32.61 -46.27 0.08
C LEU A 41 34.00 -46.91 0.15
N TYR A 42 34.32 -47.50 1.30
CA TYR A 42 35.49 -48.35 1.40
C TYR A 42 35.24 -49.71 0.74
N SER A 43 36.24 -50.18 -0.03
CA SER A 43 36.24 -51.52 -0.61
C SER A 43 37.57 -52.21 -0.31
N ASN A 44 37.51 -53.31 0.42
CA ASN A 44 38.68 -54.15 0.70
C ASN A 44 39.27 -54.80 -0.58
N LEU A 45 38.46 -54.95 -1.63
CA LEU A 45 38.91 -55.44 -2.93
C LEU A 45 39.61 -54.35 -3.76
N ARG A 46 39.38 -53.06 -3.44
CA ARG A 46 39.92 -51.91 -4.18
C ARG A 46 40.28 -50.75 -3.23
N PRO A 47 41.21 -50.96 -2.28
CA PRO A 47 41.61 -49.93 -1.33
C PRO A 47 42.20 -48.69 -2.02
N GLU A 48 42.93 -48.87 -3.12
CA GLU A 48 43.53 -47.74 -3.86
C GLU A 48 42.48 -46.80 -4.46
N LYS A 49 41.34 -47.34 -4.91
CA LYS A 49 40.25 -46.49 -5.41
C LYS A 49 39.70 -45.58 -4.30
N PHE A 50 39.55 -46.11 -3.09
CA PHE A 50 39.13 -45.33 -1.94
C PHE A 50 40.11 -44.18 -1.63
N LEU A 51 41.42 -44.42 -1.76
CA LEU A 51 42.44 -43.37 -1.59
C LEU A 51 42.32 -42.27 -2.64
N VAL A 52 42.18 -42.66 -3.90
CA VAL A 52 42.01 -41.72 -5.02
C VAL A 52 40.74 -40.89 -4.83
N ASP A 53 39.65 -41.50 -4.38
CA ASP A 53 38.38 -40.79 -4.11
C ASP A 53 38.59 -39.79 -2.96
N CYS A 54 39.24 -40.19 -1.86
CA CYS A 54 39.55 -39.28 -0.74
C CYS A 54 40.47 -38.12 -1.17
N GLU A 55 41.50 -38.39 -1.97
CA GLU A 55 42.42 -37.36 -2.51
C GLU A 55 41.71 -36.38 -3.45
N THR A 56 40.82 -36.90 -4.30
CA THR A 56 40.05 -36.08 -5.24
C THR A 56 39.14 -35.09 -4.50
N PHE A 57 38.55 -35.53 -3.38
CA PHE A 57 37.73 -34.66 -2.55
C PHE A 57 38.53 -33.67 -1.69
N THR A 58 39.85 -33.78 -1.64
CA THR A 58 40.69 -32.98 -0.72
C THR A 58 41.65 -32.04 -1.43
N VAL A 59 42.15 -32.37 -2.62
CA VAL A 59 43.30 -31.65 -3.22
C VAL A 59 43.01 -31.01 -4.57
N ALA A 60 41.95 -31.36 -5.30
CA ALA A 60 41.89 -31.03 -6.73
C ALA A 60 41.47 -29.57 -7.05
N PRO A 61 42.37 -28.73 -7.63
CA PRO A 61 42.06 -27.34 -8.02
C PRO A 61 41.11 -27.19 -9.23
N ASN A 62 40.44 -28.27 -9.66
CA ASN A 62 39.46 -28.28 -10.75
C ASN A 62 38.32 -29.28 -10.50
N ASN A 63 38.03 -29.60 -9.24
CA ASN A 63 36.96 -30.55 -8.93
C ASN A 63 35.59 -29.95 -9.29
N LYS A 64 34.88 -30.61 -10.21
CA LYS A 64 33.50 -30.23 -10.60
C LYS A 64 32.51 -30.35 -9.44
N ASN A 65 32.85 -31.12 -8.42
CA ASN A 65 32.08 -31.28 -7.19
C ASN A 65 32.65 -30.42 -6.07
N ILE A 66 32.87 -29.13 -6.34
CA ILE A 66 33.45 -28.20 -5.35
C ILE A 66 32.64 -28.16 -4.04
N GLY A 67 31.33 -28.33 -4.11
CA GLY A 67 30.46 -28.43 -2.93
C GLY A 67 30.60 -29.73 -2.12
N GLU A 68 31.33 -30.74 -2.63
CA GLU A 68 31.75 -31.94 -1.90
C GLU A 68 33.17 -31.75 -1.34
N VAL A 69 34.03 -31.01 -2.06
CA VAL A 69 35.37 -30.59 -1.59
C VAL A 69 35.27 -29.68 -0.36
N LEU A 70 34.29 -28.79 -0.33
CA LEU A 70 34.11 -27.85 0.78
C LEU A 70 33.39 -28.45 1.99
N THR A 71 33.06 -29.74 2.01
CA THR A 71 32.45 -30.36 3.21
C THR A 71 33.50 -30.65 4.27
N ARG A 72 33.19 -30.43 5.55
CA ARG A 72 34.13 -30.70 6.66
C ARG A 72 34.35 -32.17 6.97
N TYR A 73 33.44 -33.03 6.50
CA TYR A 73 33.39 -34.43 6.91
C TYR A 73 33.32 -35.37 5.71
N LEU A 74 34.23 -36.34 5.66
CA LEU A 74 34.10 -37.53 4.81
C LEU A 74 33.55 -38.67 5.66
N SER A 75 32.43 -39.26 5.27
CA SER A 75 31.78 -40.36 5.96
C SER A 75 32.08 -41.66 5.23
N VAL A 76 32.58 -42.66 5.96
CA VAL A 76 32.91 -43.98 5.43
C VAL A 76 31.95 -44.99 6.05
N PRO A 77 30.89 -45.40 5.35
CA PRO A 77 30.04 -46.48 5.80
C PRO A 77 30.81 -47.81 5.66
N LEU A 78 30.91 -48.55 6.77
CA LEU A 78 31.57 -49.85 6.84
C LEU A 78 30.55 -50.97 7.04
N GLN A 79 30.89 -52.15 6.52
CA GLN A 79 30.25 -53.39 6.95
C GLN A 79 30.82 -53.79 8.32
N PHE A 80 29.97 -54.35 9.20
CA PHE A 80 30.27 -54.70 10.61
C PHE A 80 31.67 -55.30 10.83
N VAL A 81 32.07 -56.24 9.96
CA VAL A 81 33.29 -57.06 10.10
C VAL A 81 34.58 -56.27 9.89
N LEU A 82 34.50 -55.10 9.24
CA LEU A 82 35.66 -54.30 8.88
C LEU A 82 36.00 -53.20 9.90
N TYR A 83 35.10 -52.92 10.87
CA TYR A 83 35.17 -51.70 11.67
C TYR A 83 36.47 -51.55 12.48
N ASP A 84 36.90 -52.59 13.19
CA ASP A 84 38.09 -52.51 14.06
C ASP A 84 39.42 -52.71 13.32
N HIS A 85 39.42 -53.46 12.21
CA HIS A 85 40.63 -53.68 11.40
C HIS A 85 40.94 -52.45 10.54
N LEU A 86 39.92 -51.81 9.96
CA LEU A 86 40.13 -50.64 9.12
C LEU A 86 40.49 -49.38 9.89
N PHE A 87 40.10 -49.25 11.16
CA PHE A 87 40.37 -48.04 11.93
C PHE A 87 41.88 -47.74 11.98
N LYS A 88 42.71 -48.77 12.15
CA LYS A 88 44.18 -48.65 12.18
C LYS A 88 44.80 -48.44 10.80
N ASP A 89 44.25 -49.10 9.77
CA ASP A 89 44.74 -48.94 8.39
C ASP A 89 44.37 -47.56 7.83
N LEU A 90 43.19 -47.07 8.20
CA LEU A 90 42.78 -45.70 7.91
C LEU A 90 43.70 -44.73 8.62
N GLU A 91 44.03 -44.92 9.92
CA GLU A 91 45.02 -44.12 10.68
C GLU A 91 46.36 -43.91 9.94
N ALA A 92 46.78 -44.82 9.05
CA ALA A 92 47.99 -44.62 8.24
C ALA A 92 47.80 -43.59 7.09
N LEU A 93 46.58 -43.39 6.60
CA LEU A 93 46.25 -42.34 5.62
C LEU A 93 46.24 -40.93 6.23
N PHE A 94 46.42 -40.83 7.55
CA PHE A 94 46.37 -39.60 8.36
C PHE A 94 47.64 -38.78 8.32
N GLU A 95 48.71 -39.24 7.67
CA GLU A 95 49.88 -38.39 7.39
C GLU A 95 49.49 -37.11 6.62
N LYS A 96 48.28 -37.07 6.02
CA LYS A 96 47.70 -35.91 5.33
C LYS A 96 46.77 -35.03 6.19
N GLY A 97 46.66 -35.25 7.50
CA GLY A 97 46.07 -34.28 8.45
C GLY A 97 44.58 -34.41 8.77
N PHE A 98 43.94 -35.55 8.52
CA PHE A 98 42.53 -35.78 8.91
C PHE A 98 42.42 -36.14 10.40
N LYS A 99 41.21 -36.18 11.00
CA LYS A 99 40.95 -36.78 12.33
C LYS A 99 39.85 -37.83 12.22
N VAL A 100 40.07 -39.05 12.72
CA VAL A 100 39.03 -40.10 12.76
C VAL A 100 38.13 -39.86 13.95
N GLU A 101 36.83 -39.82 13.72
CA GLU A 101 35.83 -39.89 14.77
C GLU A 101 34.98 -41.15 14.54
N ARG A 102 34.79 -41.93 15.61
CA ARG A 102 33.85 -43.06 15.59
C ARG A 102 32.44 -42.49 15.63
N SER A 103 31.64 -42.80 14.63
CA SER A 103 30.22 -42.49 14.60
C SER A 103 29.42 -43.75 14.95
N ASP A 104 28.38 -43.56 15.75
CA ASP A 104 27.43 -44.61 16.09
C ASP A 104 26.78 -45.14 14.79
N SER A 105 26.88 -46.45 14.52
CA SER A 105 26.36 -47.19 13.34
C SER A 105 27.36 -47.54 12.22
N TYR A 106 28.48 -48.20 12.53
CA TYR A 106 29.47 -48.70 11.54
C TYR A 106 29.97 -47.62 10.57
N ARG A 107 29.95 -46.36 10.97
CA ARG A 107 30.48 -45.25 10.18
C ARG A 107 31.76 -44.73 10.82
N LEU A 108 32.74 -44.45 9.99
CA LEU A 108 33.90 -43.66 10.36
C LEU A 108 33.77 -42.30 9.72
N VAL A 109 34.00 -41.26 10.52
CA VAL A 109 33.98 -39.88 10.03
C VAL A 109 35.40 -39.37 10.02
N LEU A 110 35.83 -38.84 8.88
CA LEU A 110 37.11 -38.15 8.73
C LEU A 110 36.85 -36.65 8.73
N VAL A 111 37.35 -35.98 9.76
CA VAL A 111 37.35 -34.51 9.84
C VAL A 111 38.54 -34.01 9.04
N ARG A 112 38.32 -33.09 8.12
CA ARG A 112 39.36 -32.53 7.24
C ARG A 112 40.15 -31.42 7.95
N PRO A 113 41.43 -31.19 7.60
CA PRO A 113 42.23 -30.14 8.21
C PRO A 113 41.71 -28.74 7.87
N ASP A 114 41.83 -27.80 8.82
CA ASP A 114 41.39 -26.41 8.65
C ASP A 114 42.12 -25.68 7.52
N THR A 115 43.34 -26.11 7.17
CA THR A 115 44.14 -25.54 6.08
C THR A 115 43.48 -25.67 4.71
N LEU A 116 42.62 -26.68 4.48
CA LEU A 116 41.85 -26.81 3.24
C LEU A 116 40.73 -25.77 3.12
N PHE A 117 40.39 -25.13 4.23
CA PHE A 117 39.36 -24.11 4.35
C PHE A 117 39.98 -22.71 4.41
N GLU A 118 41.31 -22.60 4.40
CA GLU A 118 42.00 -21.32 4.21
C GLU A 118 41.75 -20.82 2.78
N GLY A 119 41.25 -19.58 2.64
CA GLY A 119 40.88 -19.01 1.33
C GLY A 119 39.43 -19.27 0.88
N LEU A 120 38.62 -19.95 1.70
CA LEU A 120 37.18 -20.14 1.45
C LEU A 120 36.41 -18.84 1.19
N GLU A 121 36.88 -17.72 1.77
CA GLU A 121 36.27 -16.40 1.66
C GLU A 121 35.99 -16.02 0.20
N ASP A 122 36.96 -16.21 -0.69
CA ASP A 122 36.82 -15.83 -2.10
C ASP A 122 35.93 -16.80 -2.87
N THR A 123 35.94 -18.09 -2.51
CA THR A 123 35.00 -19.07 -3.05
C THR A 123 33.56 -18.77 -2.63
N ILE A 124 33.33 -18.43 -1.35
CA ILE A 124 32.01 -18.06 -0.84
C ILE A 124 31.51 -16.79 -1.53
N LYS A 125 32.37 -15.78 -1.74
CA LYS A 125 32.00 -14.58 -2.51
C LYS A 125 31.57 -14.93 -3.93
N SER A 126 32.32 -15.78 -4.63
CA SER A 126 31.96 -16.19 -6.00
C SER A 126 30.61 -16.93 -6.03
N LEU A 127 30.38 -17.84 -5.08
CA LEU A 127 29.11 -18.56 -4.95
C LEU A 127 27.94 -17.62 -4.61
N TYR A 128 28.20 -16.58 -3.82
CA TYR A 128 27.21 -15.57 -3.50
C TYR A 128 26.80 -14.74 -4.72
N GLU A 129 27.75 -14.33 -5.56
CA GLU A 129 27.43 -13.62 -6.81
C GLU A 129 26.61 -14.50 -7.77
N GLU A 130 26.95 -15.80 -7.87
CA GLU A 130 26.15 -16.75 -8.66
C GLU A 130 24.73 -16.92 -8.08
N TYR A 131 24.62 -17.08 -6.75
CA TYR A 131 23.34 -17.16 -6.04
C TYR A 131 22.49 -15.91 -6.30
N LYS A 132 23.10 -14.72 -6.19
CA LYS A 132 22.42 -13.44 -6.44
C LYS A 132 21.92 -13.36 -7.87
N ALA A 133 22.76 -13.69 -8.85
CA ALA A 133 22.38 -13.68 -10.26
C ALA A 133 21.22 -14.65 -10.55
N LYS A 134 21.33 -15.89 -10.07
CA LYS A 134 20.32 -16.93 -10.28
C LYS A 134 19.00 -16.60 -9.60
N THR A 135 19.05 -16.13 -8.36
CA THR A 135 17.85 -15.76 -7.59
C THR A 135 17.16 -14.54 -8.19
N THR A 136 17.95 -13.54 -8.61
CA THR A 136 17.43 -12.34 -9.29
C THR A 136 16.77 -12.72 -10.60
N LEU A 137 17.39 -13.59 -11.40
CA LEU A 137 16.82 -14.05 -12.66
C LEU A 137 15.51 -14.80 -12.44
N ALA A 138 15.48 -15.78 -11.54
CA ALA A 138 14.28 -16.56 -11.24
C ALA A 138 13.14 -15.68 -10.72
N GLN A 139 13.42 -14.77 -9.78
CA GLN A 139 12.41 -13.84 -9.29
C GLN A 139 11.95 -12.86 -10.37
N ARG A 140 12.85 -12.42 -11.25
CA ARG A 140 12.49 -11.55 -12.37
C ARG A 140 11.59 -12.26 -13.38
N GLU A 141 11.90 -13.51 -13.72
CA GLU A 141 11.05 -14.34 -14.58
C GLU A 141 9.65 -14.52 -13.96
N GLU A 142 9.60 -14.80 -12.66
CA GLU A 142 8.34 -14.95 -11.93
C GLU A 142 7.57 -13.62 -11.78
N TYR A 143 8.28 -12.50 -11.65
CA TYR A 143 7.72 -11.17 -11.52
C TYR A 143 7.17 -10.66 -12.85
N MET A 144 7.89 -10.91 -13.94
CA MET A 144 7.52 -10.51 -15.31
C MET A 144 6.47 -11.42 -15.97
N HIS A 145 5.84 -12.28 -15.18
CA HIS A 145 4.77 -13.15 -15.67
C HIS A 145 3.56 -12.32 -16.11
N VAL A 146 3.04 -12.58 -17.31
CA VAL A 146 1.97 -11.78 -17.94
C VAL A 146 0.77 -11.62 -17.01
N ASP A 147 0.31 -12.71 -16.39
CA ASP A 147 -0.83 -12.67 -15.47
C ASP A 147 -0.64 -11.71 -14.28
N LYS A 148 0.59 -11.59 -13.75
CA LYS A 148 0.88 -10.67 -12.64
C LYS A 148 0.90 -9.23 -13.12
N ILE A 149 1.47 -8.98 -14.30
CA ILE A 149 1.47 -7.65 -14.93
C ILE A 149 0.04 -7.21 -15.21
N THR A 150 -0.77 -8.09 -15.81
CA THR A 150 -2.18 -7.81 -16.11
C THR A 150 -2.97 -7.53 -14.84
N ALA A 151 -2.82 -8.36 -13.80
CA ALA A 151 -3.49 -8.14 -12.52
C ALA A 151 -3.10 -6.79 -11.87
N TYR A 152 -1.82 -6.41 -11.94
CA TYR A 152 -1.36 -5.10 -11.46
C TYR A 152 -1.98 -3.94 -12.24
N VAL A 153 -1.96 -4.03 -13.58
CA VAL A 153 -2.54 -2.99 -14.45
C VAL A 153 -4.04 -2.84 -14.19
N GLU A 154 -4.78 -3.94 -14.12
CA GLU A 154 -6.22 -3.92 -13.81
C GLU A 154 -6.51 -3.27 -12.45
N GLN A 155 -5.69 -3.56 -11.44
CA GLN A 155 -5.82 -2.96 -10.12
C GLN A 155 -5.57 -1.44 -10.15
N GLU A 156 -4.54 -0.98 -10.85
CA GLU A 156 -4.22 0.46 -10.97
C GLU A 156 -5.25 1.21 -11.83
N GLU A 157 -5.78 0.58 -12.88
CA GLU A 157 -6.88 1.14 -13.66
C GLU A 157 -8.16 1.29 -12.83
N GLU A 158 -8.50 0.30 -12.00
CA GLU A 158 -9.66 0.38 -11.12
C GLU A 158 -9.47 1.44 -10.03
N LYS A 159 -8.29 1.54 -9.42
CA LYS A 159 -7.96 2.62 -8.48
C LYS A 159 -8.11 4.00 -9.12
N ALA A 160 -7.57 4.18 -10.33
CA ALA A 160 -7.68 5.45 -11.05
C ALA A 160 -9.14 5.78 -11.39
N ARG A 161 -9.95 4.78 -11.75
CA ARG A 161 -11.38 4.94 -11.99
C ARG A 161 -12.14 5.35 -10.73
N LEU A 162 -11.87 4.72 -9.59
CA LEU A 162 -12.49 5.08 -8.31
C LEU A 162 -12.13 6.51 -7.90
N GLN A 163 -10.87 6.92 -8.04
CA GLN A 163 -10.44 8.31 -7.79
C GLN A 163 -11.12 9.31 -8.74
N ALA A 164 -11.30 8.96 -10.01
CA ALA A 164 -12.03 9.78 -10.97
C ALA A 164 -13.53 9.93 -10.60
N ILE A 165 -14.16 8.86 -10.11
CA ILE A 165 -15.54 8.90 -9.62
C ILE A 165 -15.64 9.77 -8.37
N GLU A 166 -14.73 9.63 -7.42
CA GLU A 166 -14.73 10.39 -6.17
C GLU A 166 -14.48 11.88 -6.38
N SER A 167 -13.52 12.22 -7.25
CA SER A 167 -13.27 13.62 -7.64
C SER A 167 -14.49 14.23 -8.35
N ARG A 168 -15.14 13.48 -9.26
CA ARG A 168 -16.37 13.92 -9.91
C ARG A 168 -17.54 14.08 -8.94
N ARG A 169 -17.69 13.16 -7.98
CA ARG A 169 -18.70 13.25 -6.91
C ARG A 169 -18.49 14.51 -6.08
N THR A 170 -17.24 14.80 -5.70
CA THR A 170 -16.89 15.99 -4.92
C THR A 170 -17.18 17.27 -5.70
N ALA A 171 -16.84 17.31 -6.99
CA ALA A 171 -17.18 18.43 -7.87
C ALA A 171 -18.70 18.65 -7.96
N LEU A 172 -19.48 17.57 -8.12
CA LEU A 172 -20.95 17.64 -8.16
C LEU A 172 -21.54 18.15 -6.84
N LEU A 173 -21.05 17.67 -5.69
CA LEU A 173 -21.48 18.16 -4.38
C LEU A 173 -21.21 19.66 -4.23
N ASN A 174 -20.01 20.12 -4.60
CA ASN A 174 -19.68 21.55 -4.57
C ASN A 174 -20.61 22.38 -5.48
N THR A 175 -20.98 21.86 -6.67
CA THR A 175 -21.94 22.54 -7.54
C THR A 175 -23.35 22.56 -6.96
N ALA A 176 -23.80 21.46 -6.33
CA ALA A 176 -25.10 21.38 -5.69
C ALA A 176 -25.21 22.33 -4.48
N GLU A 177 -24.16 22.43 -3.67
CA GLU A 177 -24.08 23.41 -2.57
C GLU A 177 -24.19 24.85 -3.09
N LYS A 178 -23.52 25.17 -4.20
CA LYS A 178 -23.60 26.50 -4.82
C LYS A 178 -25.03 26.80 -5.29
N LEU A 179 -25.66 25.85 -6.00
CA LEU A 179 -27.04 26.01 -6.46
C LEU A 179 -28.03 26.17 -5.30
N THR A 180 -27.84 25.43 -4.20
CA THR A 180 -28.68 25.56 -3.00
C THR A 180 -28.56 26.96 -2.40
N LYS A 181 -27.34 27.50 -2.30
CA LYS A 181 -27.12 28.88 -1.83
C LYS A 181 -27.75 29.92 -2.75
N ASP A 182 -27.75 29.68 -4.06
CA ASP A 182 -28.36 30.61 -5.01
C ASP A 182 -29.90 30.54 -4.94
N LEU A 183 -30.48 29.35 -4.75
CA LEU A 183 -31.92 29.18 -4.48
C LEU A 183 -32.35 29.87 -3.18
N ASP A 184 -31.57 29.76 -2.11
CA ASP A 184 -31.85 30.46 -0.84
C ASP A 184 -31.87 31.98 -1.02
N LYS A 185 -31.04 32.54 -1.91
CA LYS A 185 -31.07 33.98 -2.23
C LYS A 185 -32.34 34.34 -3.00
N GLU A 186 -32.73 33.54 -3.98
CA GLU A 186 -33.97 33.76 -4.74
C GLU A 186 -35.19 33.73 -3.81
N GLN A 187 -35.25 32.77 -2.88
CA GLN A 187 -36.33 32.69 -1.91
C GLN A 187 -36.39 33.94 -1.01
N ARG A 188 -35.24 34.45 -0.55
CA ARG A 188 -35.20 35.72 0.22
C ARG A 188 -35.71 36.91 -0.59
N VAL A 189 -35.46 36.95 -1.90
CA VAL A 189 -35.99 38.01 -2.77
C VAL A 189 -37.51 37.90 -2.88
N ILE A 190 -38.05 36.68 -3.01
CA ILE A 190 -39.51 36.44 -3.01
C ILE A 190 -40.12 36.88 -1.69
N ASP A 191 -39.53 36.49 -0.56
CA ASP A 191 -40.02 36.86 0.77
C ASP A 191 -40.02 38.39 0.95
N TYR A 192 -38.96 39.07 0.49
CA TYR A 192 -38.87 40.53 0.51
C TYR A 192 -39.91 41.22 -0.38
N LEU A 193 -40.16 40.70 -1.59
CA LEU A 193 -41.21 41.22 -2.48
C LEU A 193 -42.61 41.02 -1.89
N THR A 194 -42.84 39.88 -1.23
CA THR A 194 -44.11 39.58 -0.55
C THR A 194 -44.35 40.53 0.63
N ASP A 195 -43.30 40.83 1.40
CA ASP A 195 -43.36 41.79 2.51
C ASP A 195 -43.69 43.21 2.01
N ILE A 196 -43.03 43.67 0.94
CA ILE A 196 -43.36 44.95 0.28
C ILE A 196 -44.82 44.96 -0.15
N GLU A 197 -45.28 43.94 -0.88
CA GLU A 197 -46.66 43.89 -1.39
C GLU A 197 -47.67 43.97 -0.23
N SER A 198 -47.42 43.25 0.87
CA SER A 198 -48.27 43.30 2.06
C SER A 198 -48.30 44.68 2.72
N THR A 199 -47.16 45.35 2.81
CA THR A 199 -47.03 46.68 3.41
C THR A 199 -47.70 47.74 2.54
N THR A 200 -47.43 47.74 1.23
CA THR A 200 -48.06 48.69 0.29
C THR A 200 -49.58 48.52 0.25
N THR A 201 -50.07 47.28 0.33
CA THR A 201 -51.52 47.01 0.36
C THR A 201 -52.15 47.47 1.68
N SER A 202 -51.43 47.33 2.80
CA SER A 202 -51.85 47.86 4.10
C SER A 202 -51.90 49.39 4.09
N ASP A 203 -50.84 50.05 3.62
CA ASP A 203 -50.72 51.51 3.57
C ASP A 203 -51.79 52.12 2.64
N LEU A 204 -52.06 51.49 1.50
CA LEU A 204 -53.14 51.91 0.60
C LEU A 204 -54.51 51.74 1.24
N ARG A 205 -54.71 50.69 2.07
CA ARG A 205 -55.96 50.46 2.78
C ARG A 205 -56.16 51.46 3.92
N GLU A 206 -55.09 51.81 4.63
CA GLU A 206 -55.11 52.85 5.67
C GLU A 206 -55.34 54.24 5.06
N ALA A 207 -54.67 54.58 3.96
CA ALA A 207 -54.91 55.82 3.22
C ALA A 207 -56.33 55.91 2.65
N LEU A 208 -56.91 54.78 2.22
CA LEU A 208 -58.30 54.71 1.76
C LEU A 208 -59.29 54.95 2.92
N GLU A 209 -59.04 54.39 4.11
CA GLU A 209 -59.89 54.63 5.28
C GLU A 209 -59.77 56.06 5.82
N LEU A 210 -58.55 56.63 5.86
CA LEU A 210 -58.33 58.04 6.19
C LEU A 210 -59.05 58.97 5.21
N SER A 211 -58.96 58.69 3.91
CA SER A 211 -59.69 59.39 2.85
C SER A 211 -61.21 59.33 3.03
N LYS A 212 -61.76 58.18 3.41
CA LYS A 212 -63.20 58.03 3.71
C LYS A 212 -63.62 58.86 4.93
N GLN A 213 -62.78 58.95 5.96
CA GLN A 213 -63.02 59.78 7.14
C GLN A 213 -63.02 61.27 6.79
N ASP A 214 -62.01 61.75 6.07
CA ASP A 214 -61.88 63.16 5.67
C ASP A 214 -63.01 63.61 4.72
N LEU A 215 -63.47 62.73 3.83
CA LEU A 215 -64.61 62.99 2.96
C LEU A 215 -65.93 63.14 3.73
N SER A 216 -66.09 62.50 4.89
CA SER A 216 -67.31 62.57 5.69
C SER A 216 -67.43 63.91 6.43
N ASP A 217 -66.34 64.41 7.00
CA ASP A 217 -66.35 65.64 7.81
C ASP A 217 -66.36 66.92 6.95
N ALA A 218 -65.62 66.93 5.82
CA ALA A 218 -65.59 68.09 4.93
C ALA A 218 -66.91 68.27 4.17
N LYS A 219 -67.50 67.18 3.63
CA LYS A 219 -68.77 67.26 2.90
C LYS A 219 -69.96 67.60 3.80
N LEU A 220 -70.00 67.11 5.04
CA LEU A 220 -71.09 67.47 5.96
C LEU A 220 -71.05 68.97 6.30
N GLY A 221 -69.85 69.53 6.52
CA GLY A 221 -69.67 70.95 6.79
C GLY A 221 -70.09 71.84 5.61
N ASP A 222 -69.73 71.45 4.38
CA ASP A 222 -70.07 72.22 3.18
C ASP A 222 -71.55 72.09 2.79
N ILE A 223 -72.16 70.91 2.96
CA ILE A 223 -73.61 70.70 2.77
C ILE A 223 -74.39 71.52 3.81
N LEU A 224 -73.95 71.52 5.07
CA LEU A 224 -74.60 72.31 6.11
C LEU A 224 -74.49 73.81 5.83
N LYS A 225 -73.33 74.31 5.38
CA LYS A 225 -73.18 75.71 4.93
C LYS A 225 -74.05 76.03 3.72
N LEU A 226 -74.13 75.15 2.73
CA LEU A 226 -75.03 75.27 1.56
C LEU A 226 -76.50 75.37 1.96
N HIS A 227 -76.90 74.75 3.06
CA HIS A 227 -78.25 74.82 3.62
C HIS A 227 -78.44 75.92 4.69
N ASN A 228 -77.54 76.91 4.72
CA ASN A 228 -77.55 78.04 5.65
C ASN A 228 -77.41 77.63 7.12
N PHE A 229 -76.66 76.57 7.44
CA PHE A 229 -76.28 76.28 8.81
C PHE A 229 -74.88 76.83 9.12
N GLU A 230 -74.78 77.54 10.23
CA GLU A 230 -73.52 78.03 10.76
C GLU A 230 -73.14 77.28 12.04
N LYS A 231 -71.84 77.03 12.21
CA LYS A 231 -71.30 76.42 13.42
C LYS A 231 -71.21 77.48 14.50
N LYS A 232 -72.08 77.42 15.52
CA LYS A 232 -72.07 78.33 16.66
C LYS A 232 -71.59 77.60 17.92
N ARG A 233 -70.77 78.28 18.74
CA ARG A 233 -70.39 77.79 20.07
C ARG A 233 -71.59 77.87 21.02
N SER A 234 -71.87 76.79 21.72
CA SER A 234 -72.81 76.73 22.85
C SER A 234 -72.08 76.26 24.11
N ASN A 235 -72.72 76.37 25.27
CA ASN A 235 -72.15 75.96 26.56
C ASN A 235 -71.82 74.45 26.64
N SER A 236 -72.33 73.61 25.73
CA SER A 236 -72.04 72.17 25.64
C SER A 236 -71.20 71.78 24.41
N GLY A 237 -70.60 72.75 23.71
CA GLY A 237 -69.78 72.52 22.51
C GLY A 237 -70.31 73.19 21.24
N ASN A 238 -69.71 72.86 20.10
CA ASN A 238 -70.08 73.42 18.80
C ASN A 238 -71.36 72.75 18.27
N VAL A 239 -72.38 73.54 17.95
CA VAL A 239 -73.64 73.06 17.37
C VAL A 239 -73.92 73.83 16.09
N TRP A 240 -74.37 73.13 15.04
CA TRP A 240 -74.81 73.75 13.80
C TRP A 240 -76.22 74.31 13.95
N LYS A 241 -76.39 75.61 13.70
CA LYS A 241 -77.69 76.29 13.76
C LYS A 241 -78.00 76.93 12.42
N ARG A 242 -79.27 76.87 12.01
CA ARG A 242 -79.74 77.53 10.79
C ARG A 242 -79.65 79.05 10.97
N SER A 243 -78.94 79.74 10.08
CA SER A 243 -78.89 81.20 10.01
C SER A 243 -80.21 81.72 9.46
N ASN A 244 -80.88 82.56 10.25
CA ASN A 244 -82.02 83.34 9.79
C ASN A 244 -81.47 84.67 9.28
N LEU A 245 -81.16 84.69 7.96
CA LEU A 245 -80.76 85.85 7.15
C LEU A 245 -79.48 86.57 7.59
#